data_AF-A0A481UE32-F1
#
_entry.id   AF-A0A481UE32-F1
#
_cell.length_a   1.000
_cell.length_b   1.000
_cell.length_c   1.000
_cell.angle_alpha   90.00
_cell.angle_beta   90.00
_cell.angle_gamma   90.00
#
_symmetry.space_group_name_H-M   'P 1'
#
loop_
_entity.id
_entity.type
_entity.pdbx_description
1 polymer ?
#
loop_
_entity_poly.entity_id
_entity_poly.type
_entity_poly.pdbx_seq_one_letter_code
_entity_poly.pdbx_strand_id
1 'polypeptide(L)'
;ILSLGESKLAFFHMLMHALFKALLFMCAGCIIHSMANCQDIRYMGSMIGFIPLTGSFFNIWNLSLCGLPFLAGFYSKDLILEFMSMSYINFYIYLLFYISTGLTVMYTFRLMYYTMVGDFNSNSYFSLEDSGDLMLKGMGGLIFLVIFGGGISVWLIFPTPYLICLPLLMKLMVLLTIIFGAYLGYLMSLISFSESSNILKFYNFSFYVSSIWNLNFLSTFGVTYYFLMFGEKYNSILDQGWSEYVGSLNIFNLVSNETSYLQKLMYNNIKFFLFLFLVWICVLFF
;
A
#
# COMPACT_ATOMS: atom_id res chain seq x y z
N ILE A 1 1.26 10.54 17.76
CA ILE A 1 2.48 11.30 18.11
C ILE A 1 2.31 12.76 17.72
N LEU A 2 2.15 13.09 16.44
CA LEU A 2 1.89 14.48 16.01
C LEU A 2 0.66 15.08 16.69
N SER A 3 -0.43 14.29 16.79
CA SER A 3 -1.67 14.69 17.45
C SER A 3 -1.55 14.93 18.96
N LEU A 4 -0.46 14.48 19.60
CA LEU A 4 -0.19 14.69 21.03
C LEU A 4 0.65 15.95 21.28
N GLY A 5 1.10 16.63 20.21
CA GLY A 5 1.95 17.83 20.31
C GLY A 5 3.45 17.58 20.20
N GLU A 6 3.94 16.34 20.24
CA GLU A 6 5.38 16.04 20.22
C GLU A 6 5.91 15.77 18.81
N SER A 7 6.29 16.83 18.10
CA SER A 7 6.88 16.74 16.76
C SER A 7 8.29 16.13 16.77
N LYS A 8 9.10 16.40 17.79
CA LYS A 8 10.48 15.88 17.90
C LYS A 8 10.51 14.35 18.04
N LEU A 9 9.60 13.78 18.84
CA LEU A 9 9.46 12.32 18.98
C LEU A 9 8.99 11.67 17.67
N ALA A 10 8.08 12.33 16.94
CA ALA A 10 7.62 11.83 15.64
C ALA A 10 8.77 11.80 14.61
N PHE A 11 9.59 12.85 14.56
CA PHE A 11 10.77 12.91 13.69
C PHE A 11 11.81 11.86 14.06
N PHE A 12 12.09 11.71 15.36
CA PHE A 12 13.00 10.69 15.86
C PHE A 12 12.56 9.28 15.46
N HIS A 13 11.27 8.96 15.65
CA HIS A 13 10.74 7.67 15.22
C HIS A 13 10.80 7.48 13.70
N MET A 14 10.55 8.52 12.91
CA MET A 14 10.69 8.45 11.45
C MET A 14 12.11 8.10 11.03
N LEU A 15 13.14 8.70 11.65
CA LEU A 15 14.55 8.41 11.39
C LEU A 15 14.89 6.95 11.70
N MET A 16 14.52 6.47 12.89
CA MET A 16 14.78 5.08 13.27
C MET A 16 14.01 4.11 12.36
N HIS A 17 12.78 4.45 11.99
CA HIS A 17 11.95 3.66 11.07
C HIS A 17 12.54 3.55 9.68
N ALA A 18 13.13 4.62 9.15
CA ALA A 18 13.83 4.57 7.87
C ALA A 18 15.01 3.58 7.92
N LEU A 19 15.81 3.61 9.00
CA LEU A 19 16.98 2.73 9.17
C LEU A 19 16.57 1.25 9.21
N PHE A 20 15.62 0.86 10.06
CA PHE A 20 15.25 -0.54 10.15
C PHE A 20 14.42 -1.01 8.95
N LYS A 21 13.60 -0.17 8.31
CA LYS A 21 12.91 -0.56 7.07
C LYS A 21 13.88 -0.75 5.91
N ALA A 22 14.93 0.07 5.79
CA ALA A 22 15.96 -0.15 4.78
C ALA A 22 16.66 -1.51 4.97
N LEU A 23 16.97 -1.88 6.22
CA LEU A 23 17.53 -3.20 6.54
C LEU A 23 16.56 -4.33 6.20
N LEU A 24 15.26 -4.18 6.52
CA LEU A 24 14.21 -5.15 6.15
C LEU A 24 14.23 -5.42 4.65
N PHE A 25 14.09 -4.37 3.84
CA PHE A 25 13.92 -4.54 2.39
C PHE A 25 15.18 -5.05 1.72
N MET A 26 16.37 -4.71 2.21
CA MET A 26 17.61 -5.32 1.71
C MET A 26 17.69 -6.80 2.07
N CYS A 27 17.51 -7.19 3.33
CA CYS A 27 17.52 -8.61 3.72
C CYS A 27 16.44 -9.42 3.00
N ALA A 28 15.21 -8.91 2.94
CA ALA A 28 14.11 -9.56 2.24
C ALA A 28 14.38 -9.66 0.73
N GLY A 29 14.94 -8.62 0.11
CA GLY A 29 15.33 -8.65 -1.30
C GLY A 29 16.33 -9.75 -1.61
N CYS A 30 17.30 -9.99 -0.73
CA CYS A 30 18.26 -11.09 -0.87
C CYS A 30 17.60 -12.45 -0.74
N ILE A 31 16.75 -12.62 0.27
CA ILE A 31 16.01 -13.87 0.49
C ILE A 31 15.10 -14.17 -0.71
N ILE A 32 14.44 -13.15 -1.28
CA ILE A 32 13.58 -13.30 -2.46
C ILE A 32 14.41 -13.67 -3.68
N HIS A 33 15.57 -13.02 -3.87
CA HIS A 33 16.45 -13.32 -4.99
C HIS A 33 17.02 -14.74 -4.91
N SER A 34 17.47 -15.17 -3.73
CA SER A 34 17.97 -16.53 -3.48
C SER A 34 16.86 -17.58 -3.65
N MET A 35 15.60 -17.21 -3.45
CA MET A 35 14.42 -18.05 -3.65
C MET A 35 13.77 -17.92 -5.04
N ALA A 36 14.54 -17.54 -6.06
CA ALA A 36 14.05 -17.43 -7.44
C ALA A 36 12.79 -16.54 -7.58
N ASN A 37 12.76 -15.43 -6.84
CA ASN A 37 11.66 -14.46 -6.77
C ASN A 37 10.38 -14.96 -6.08
N CYS A 38 10.43 -16.08 -5.35
CA CYS A 38 9.33 -16.51 -4.49
C CYS A 38 9.25 -15.63 -3.23
N GLN A 39 8.14 -14.91 -3.06
CA GLN A 39 7.91 -14.01 -1.91
C GLN A 39 7.04 -14.65 -0.82
N ASP A 40 6.39 -15.77 -1.12
CA ASP A 40 5.47 -16.40 -0.18
C ASP A 40 6.25 -17.15 0.90
N ILE A 41 6.11 -16.68 2.14
CA ILE A 41 6.79 -17.20 3.34
C ILE A 41 6.48 -18.68 3.60
N ARG A 42 5.41 -19.24 3.03
CA ARG A 42 5.04 -20.65 3.19
C ARG A 42 6.02 -21.60 2.50
N TYR A 43 6.64 -21.14 1.41
CA TYR A 43 7.66 -21.89 0.67
C TYR A 43 9.08 -21.59 1.15
N MET A 44 9.23 -20.72 2.15
CA MET A 44 10.52 -20.47 2.80
C MET A 44 10.71 -21.45 3.97
N GLY A 45 11.89 -21.40 4.58
CA GLY A 45 12.23 -22.17 5.77
C GLY A 45 13.74 -22.29 5.93
N SER A 46 14.18 -22.62 7.15
CA SER A 46 15.57 -22.94 7.52
C SER A 46 16.66 -22.01 6.94
N MET A 47 16.36 -20.71 6.76
CA MET A 47 17.30 -19.79 6.11
C MET A 47 18.58 -19.56 6.92
N ILE A 48 18.53 -19.73 8.24
CA ILE A 48 19.72 -19.65 9.12
C ILE A 48 20.77 -20.70 8.71
N GLY A 49 20.33 -21.88 8.27
CA GLY A 49 21.23 -22.96 7.87
C GLY A 49 21.91 -22.72 6.52
N PHE A 50 21.19 -22.11 5.57
CA PHE A 50 21.69 -21.90 4.21
C PHE A 50 22.39 -20.56 4.00
N ILE A 51 21.84 -19.49 4.59
CA ILE A 51 22.28 -18.11 4.37
C ILE A 51 22.47 -17.43 5.74
N PRO A 52 23.50 -17.86 6.52
CA PRO A 52 23.63 -17.50 7.93
C PRO A 52 23.83 -16.01 8.17
N LEU A 53 24.54 -15.32 7.27
CA LEU A 53 24.84 -13.90 7.46
C LEU A 53 23.58 -13.05 7.26
N THR A 54 22.88 -13.17 6.13
CA THR A 54 21.61 -12.45 5.93
C THR A 54 20.54 -12.89 6.93
N GLY A 55 20.52 -14.17 7.33
CA GLY A 55 19.62 -14.68 8.36
C GLY A 55 19.83 -13.99 9.72
N SER A 56 21.08 -13.80 10.14
CA SER A 56 21.40 -13.06 11.37
C SER A 56 20.96 -11.60 11.29
N PHE A 57 21.18 -10.95 10.14
CA PHE A 57 20.83 -9.56 9.87
C PHE A 57 19.32 -9.33 9.92
N PHE A 58 18.57 -10.24 9.31
CA PHE A 58 17.12 -10.25 9.34
C PHE A 58 16.57 -10.48 10.76
N ASN A 59 17.22 -11.31 11.58
CA ASN A 59 16.84 -11.49 12.98
C ASN A 59 17.08 -10.23 13.81
N ILE A 60 18.23 -9.57 13.67
CA ILE A 60 18.50 -8.29 14.35
C ILE A 60 17.44 -7.25 13.97
N TRP A 61 17.08 -7.20 12.68
CA TRP A 61 15.99 -6.34 12.21
C TRP A 61 14.64 -6.68 12.90
N ASN A 62 14.21 -7.95 12.90
CA ASN A 62 12.96 -8.38 13.53
C ASN A 62 12.90 -7.99 15.02
N LEU A 63 14.01 -8.20 15.75
CA LEU A 63 14.13 -7.85 17.16
C LEU A 63 14.05 -6.33 17.37
N SER A 64 14.66 -5.55 16.47
CA SER A 64 14.57 -4.08 16.53
C SER A 64 13.14 -3.58 16.34
N LEU A 65 12.36 -4.20 15.43
CA LEU A 65 10.95 -3.83 15.18
C LEU A 65 10.04 -4.16 16.38
N CYS A 66 10.32 -5.25 17.09
CA CYS A 66 9.65 -5.60 18.34
C CYS A 66 9.92 -4.62 19.48
N GLY A 67 11.01 -3.85 19.41
CA GLY A 67 11.40 -2.89 20.44
C GLY A 67 12.11 -3.54 21.63
N LEU A 68 12.90 -4.59 21.40
CA LEU A 68 13.72 -5.18 22.45
C LEU A 68 14.73 -4.17 23.01
N PRO A 69 15.06 -4.26 24.32
CA PRO A 69 15.93 -3.30 24.98
C PRO A 69 17.27 -3.16 24.26
N PHE A 70 17.79 -1.93 24.25
CA PHE A 70 19.05 -1.50 23.63
C PHE A 70 19.09 -1.44 22.10
N LEU A 71 18.07 -1.92 21.38
CA LEU A 71 17.99 -1.74 19.93
C LEU A 71 17.34 -0.40 19.57
N ALA A 72 17.60 0.08 18.35
CA ALA A 72 17.00 1.28 17.76
C ALA A 72 15.49 1.45 18.03
N GLY A 73 14.71 0.36 17.91
CA GLY A 73 13.26 0.41 18.09
C GLY A 73 12.83 0.66 19.53
N PHE A 74 13.60 0.22 20.52
CA PHE A 74 13.32 0.49 21.94
C PHE A 74 13.37 1.99 22.22
N TYR A 75 14.47 2.65 21.82
CA TYR A 75 14.66 4.07 22.06
C TYR A 75 13.53 4.95 21.52
N SER A 76 12.94 4.60 20.37
CA SER A 76 11.83 5.37 19.79
C SER A 76 10.45 4.89 20.25
N LYS A 77 10.15 3.60 20.07
CA LYS A 77 8.80 3.05 20.24
C LYS A 77 8.41 2.96 21.71
N ASP A 78 9.33 2.56 22.60
CA ASP A 78 9.05 2.48 24.04
C ASP A 78 8.80 3.88 24.60
N LEU A 79 9.67 4.83 24.26
CA LEU A 79 9.55 6.23 24.68
C LEU A 79 8.24 6.89 24.19
N ILE A 80 7.76 6.54 22.98
CA ILE A 80 6.44 6.97 22.49
C ILE A 80 5.31 6.39 23.35
N LEU A 81 5.35 5.10 23.69
CA LEU A 81 4.30 4.46 24.47
C LEU A 81 4.28 4.96 25.92
N GLU A 82 5.46 5.18 26.49
CA GLU A 82 5.59 5.80 27.81
C GLU A 82 5.05 7.24 27.79
N PHE A 83 5.41 8.06 26.80
CA PHE A 83 4.86 9.42 26.65
C PHE A 83 3.33 9.41 26.48
N MET A 84 2.79 8.47 25.70
CA MET A 84 1.36 8.27 25.55
C MET A 84 0.67 7.99 26.88
N SER A 85 1.21 7.07 27.68
CA SER A 85 0.64 6.69 28.98
C SER A 85 0.64 7.83 30.01
N MET A 86 1.53 8.81 29.83
CA MET A 86 1.59 10.01 30.65
C MET A 86 0.56 11.06 30.27
N SER A 87 0.30 11.17 28.97
CA SER A 87 -0.63 12.16 28.46
C SER A 87 -2.09 11.77 28.71
N TYR A 88 -2.96 12.78 28.80
CA TYR A 88 -4.40 12.60 28.97
C TYR A 88 -5.05 12.16 27.65
N ILE A 89 -5.05 10.85 27.40
CA ILE A 89 -5.65 10.25 26.20
C ILE A 89 -6.94 9.51 26.57
N ASN A 90 -7.91 9.50 25.66
CA ASN A 90 -9.08 8.65 25.78
C ASN A 90 -8.68 7.17 25.92
N PHE A 91 -9.26 6.47 26.89
CA PHE A 91 -9.03 5.05 27.15
C PHE A 91 -9.15 4.17 25.89
N TYR A 92 -10.08 4.50 24.99
CA TYR A 92 -10.23 3.78 23.72
C TYR A 92 -8.98 3.86 22.84
N ILE A 93 -8.41 5.06 22.68
CA ILE A 93 -7.19 5.29 21.88
C ILE A 93 -6.01 4.58 22.55
N TYR A 94 -5.92 4.66 23.88
CA TYR A 94 -4.90 3.97 24.65
C TYR A 94 -4.91 2.45 24.38
N LEU A 95 -6.07 1.81 24.47
CA LEU A 95 -6.21 0.38 24.17
C LEU A 95 -5.81 0.03 22.73
N LEU A 96 -6.24 0.83 21.75
CA LEU A 96 -5.88 0.60 20.34
C LEU A 96 -4.38 0.62 20.13
N PHE A 97 -3.65 1.54 20.77
CA PHE A 97 -2.19 1.59 20.65
C PHE A 97 -1.52 0.34 21.21
N TYR A 98 -1.89 -0.13 22.40
CA TYR A 98 -1.29 -1.35 22.96
C TYR A 98 -1.70 -2.63 22.21
N ILE A 99 -2.92 -2.70 21.68
CA ILE A 99 -3.31 -3.83 20.81
C ILE A 99 -2.49 -3.78 19.52
N SER A 100 -2.29 -2.60 18.93
CA SER A 100 -1.48 -2.46 17.72
C SER A 100 -0.03 -2.90 17.95
N THR A 101 0.57 -2.57 19.11
CA THR A 101 1.93 -2.99 19.44
C THR A 101 2.00 -4.50 19.67
N GLY A 102 1.03 -5.09 20.37
CA GLY A 102 0.92 -6.55 20.51
C GLY A 102 0.81 -7.28 19.17
N LEU A 103 -0.04 -6.78 18.26
CA LEU A 103 -0.16 -7.30 16.90
C LEU A 103 1.15 -7.15 16.12
N THR A 104 1.90 -6.06 16.33
CA THR A 104 3.22 -5.91 15.69
C THR A 104 4.20 -7.00 16.06
N VAL A 105 4.20 -7.38 17.32
CA VAL A 105 5.07 -8.45 17.81
C VAL A 105 4.55 -9.81 17.32
N MET A 106 3.24 -10.01 17.29
CA MET A 106 2.64 -11.25 16.80
C MET A 106 3.04 -11.57 15.35
N TYR A 107 2.96 -10.59 14.43
CA TYR A 107 3.32 -10.84 13.03
C TYR A 107 4.83 -10.97 12.80
N THR A 108 5.68 -10.31 13.59
CA THR A 108 7.15 -10.44 13.45
C THR A 108 7.64 -11.79 13.92
N PHE A 109 7.09 -12.31 15.04
CA PHE A 109 7.41 -13.66 15.49
C PHE A 109 6.91 -14.72 14.50
N ARG A 110 5.73 -14.53 13.90
CA ARG A 110 5.26 -15.38 12.80
C ARG A 110 6.25 -15.37 11.63
N LEU A 111 6.72 -14.20 11.20
CA LEU A 111 7.68 -14.07 10.11
C LEU A 111 9.00 -14.76 10.43
N MET A 112 9.53 -14.56 11.64
CA MET A 112 10.75 -15.23 12.11
C MET A 112 10.59 -16.75 12.07
N TYR A 113 9.46 -17.29 12.55
CA TYR A 113 9.23 -18.73 12.55
C TYR A 113 9.25 -19.32 11.13
N TYR A 114 8.42 -18.79 10.21
CA TYR A 114 8.30 -19.36 8.86
C TYR A 114 9.58 -19.21 8.01
N THR A 115 10.36 -18.15 8.22
CA THR A 115 11.57 -17.92 7.41
C THR A 115 12.81 -18.60 8.00
N MET A 116 12.98 -18.58 9.32
CA MET A 116 14.24 -18.93 9.96
C MET A 116 14.21 -20.25 10.72
N VAL A 117 13.16 -20.52 11.48
CA VAL A 117 13.10 -21.65 12.44
C VAL A 117 12.46 -22.88 11.81
N GLY A 118 11.45 -22.70 10.97
CA GLY A 118 10.72 -23.80 10.34
C GLY A 118 11.58 -24.62 9.39
N ASP A 119 11.12 -25.84 9.11
CA ASP A 119 11.74 -26.73 8.13
C ASP A 119 11.71 -26.12 6.72
N PHE A 120 12.65 -26.56 5.90
CA PHE A 120 12.78 -26.08 4.54
C PHE A 120 11.64 -26.61 3.64
N ASN A 121 10.75 -25.71 3.20
CA ASN A 121 9.56 -26.08 2.39
C ASN A 121 9.67 -25.76 0.89
N SER A 122 10.86 -25.37 0.41
CA SER A 122 11.04 -25.01 -1.00
C SER A 122 11.31 -26.24 -1.88
N ASN A 123 11.38 -26.04 -3.20
CA ASN A 123 11.61 -27.11 -4.16
C ASN A 123 12.95 -27.83 -3.88
N SER A 124 12.99 -29.14 -4.13
CA SER A 124 14.15 -30.00 -3.86
C SER A 124 15.42 -29.62 -4.64
N TYR A 125 15.28 -28.99 -5.80
CA TYR A 125 16.40 -28.46 -6.58
C TYR A 125 16.57 -26.97 -6.31
N PHE A 126 17.28 -26.65 -5.22
CA PHE A 126 17.60 -25.28 -4.84
C PHE A 126 19.11 -25.10 -4.68
N SER A 127 19.61 -23.93 -5.05
CA SER A 127 20.96 -23.46 -4.75
C SER A 127 20.83 -22.16 -3.96
N LEU A 128 20.97 -22.23 -2.64
CA LEU A 128 20.98 -21.07 -1.78
C LEU A 128 22.43 -20.70 -1.48
N GLU A 129 22.81 -19.53 -1.96
CA GLU A 129 24.10 -18.93 -1.65
C GLU A 129 23.87 -17.57 -1.00
N ASP A 130 24.79 -17.21 -0.10
CA ASP A 130 24.86 -15.85 0.42
C ASP A 130 25.09 -14.86 -0.71
N SER A 131 24.50 -13.68 -0.57
CA SER A 131 24.60 -12.66 -1.60
C SER A 131 26.02 -12.15 -1.79
N GLY A 132 26.29 -11.56 -2.97
CA GLY A 132 27.60 -10.95 -3.25
C GLY A 132 28.06 -9.92 -2.21
N ASP A 133 29.38 -9.83 -2.04
CA ASP A 133 30.05 -9.03 -1.00
C ASP A 133 29.59 -7.57 -0.92
N LEU A 134 29.23 -6.95 -2.05
CA LEU A 134 28.77 -5.57 -2.08
C LEU A 134 27.47 -5.38 -1.30
N MET A 135 26.55 -6.34 -1.43
CA MET A 135 25.26 -6.28 -0.74
C MET A 135 25.41 -6.58 0.74
N LEU A 136 26.25 -7.57 1.09
CA LEU A 136 26.58 -7.88 2.48
C LEU A 136 27.25 -6.69 3.19
N LYS A 137 28.17 -5.98 2.53
CA LYS A 137 28.77 -4.75 3.06
C LYS A 137 27.73 -3.66 3.30
N GLY A 138 26.78 -3.47 2.36
CA GLY A 138 25.68 -2.52 2.51
C GLY A 138 24.79 -2.84 3.72
N MET A 139 24.43 -4.10 3.90
CA MET A 139 23.66 -4.54 5.08
C MET A 139 24.44 -4.40 6.38
N GLY A 140 25.73 -4.78 6.38
CA GLY A 140 26.59 -4.67 7.55
C GLY A 140 26.68 -3.23 8.07
N GLY A 141 26.79 -2.26 7.16
CA GLY A 141 26.76 -0.83 7.51
C GLY A 141 25.44 -0.40 8.17
N LEU A 142 24.30 -0.87 7.65
CA LEU A 142 23.00 -0.56 8.26
C LEU A 142 22.81 -1.20 9.64
N ILE A 143 23.32 -2.39 9.86
CA ILE A 143 23.14 -3.09 11.15
C ILE A 143 23.90 -2.38 12.25
N PHE A 144 25.10 -1.91 11.95
CA PHE A 144 25.84 -1.05 12.86
C PHE A 144 25.00 0.16 13.30
N LEU A 145 24.28 0.78 12.35
CA LEU A 145 23.36 1.89 12.64
C LEU A 145 22.10 1.45 13.41
N VAL A 146 21.56 0.25 13.19
CA VAL A 146 20.39 -0.24 13.94
C VAL A 146 20.75 -0.54 15.40
N ILE A 147 21.97 -1.00 15.67
CA ILE A 147 22.43 -1.30 17.03
C ILE A 147 22.82 -0.01 17.76
N PHE A 148 23.72 0.80 17.19
CA PHE A 148 24.27 1.98 17.89
C PHE A 148 23.52 3.27 17.58
N GLY A 149 22.95 3.39 16.39
CA GLY A 149 22.35 4.63 15.90
C GLY A 149 21.18 5.11 16.74
N GLY A 150 20.43 4.21 17.38
CA GLY A 150 19.34 4.59 18.31
C GLY A 150 19.85 5.38 19.52
N GLY A 151 20.88 4.88 20.19
CA GLY A 151 21.48 5.58 21.33
C GLY A 151 22.10 6.90 20.92
N ILE A 152 22.87 6.91 19.82
CA ILE A 152 23.55 8.12 19.31
C ILE A 152 22.53 9.21 18.94
N SER A 153 21.46 8.84 18.24
CA SER A 153 20.44 9.80 17.80
C SER A 153 19.61 10.36 18.94
N VAL A 154 19.32 9.58 20.00
CA VAL A 154 18.68 10.11 21.22
C VAL A 154 19.52 11.22 21.84
N TRP A 155 20.83 10.99 21.99
CA TRP A 155 21.73 11.99 22.58
C TRP A 155 21.88 13.26 21.73
N LEU A 156 21.74 13.16 20.40
CA LEU A 156 21.81 14.30 19.49
C LEU A 156 20.52 15.10 19.42
N ILE A 157 19.37 14.42 19.34
CA ILE A 157 18.06 15.07 19.09
C ILE A 157 17.48 15.64 20.40
N PHE A 158 17.71 14.97 21.52
CA PHE A 158 17.18 15.36 22.83
C PHE A 158 18.29 15.90 23.73
N PRO A 159 18.58 17.22 23.68
CA PRO A 159 19.57 17.83 24.56
C PRO A 159 19.14 17.76 26.04
N THR A 160 17.83 17.67 26.29
CA THR A 160 17.24 17.43 27.61
C THR A 160 16.51 16.08 27.59
N PRO A 161 16.78 15.17 28.52
CA PRO A 161 16.05 13.91 28.59
C PRO A 161 14.58 14.16 28.93
N TYR A 162 13.66 13.42 28.30
CA TYR A 162 12.25 13.45 28.67
C TYR A 162 12.05 12.84 30.06
N LEU A 163 11.38 13.59 30.95
CA LEU A 163 11.03 13.09 32.26
C LEU A 163 9.75 12.26 32.18
N ILE A 164 9.83 10.98 32.55
CA ILE A 164 8.71 10.04 32.55
C ILE A 164 8.48 9.54 33.99
N CYS A 165 7.61 10.21 34.73
CA CYS A 165 7.02 9.81 36.01
C CYS A 165 5.78 8.88 35.89
N LEU A 166 5.96 7.60 35.56
CA LEU A 166 4.86 6.61 35.52
C LEU A 166 4.81 5.71 36.78
N PRO A 167 3.63 5.23 37.20
CA PRO A 167 3.54 4.13 38.15
C PRO A 167 4.15 2.85 37.54
N LEU A 168 4.72 1.99 38.38
CA LEU A 168 5.45 0.79 37.95
C LEU A 168 4.62 -0.10 37.01
N LEU A 169 3.31 -0.24 37.28
CA LEU A 169 2.41 -1.04 36.44
C LEU A 169 2.39 -0.53 34.99
N MET A 170 2.22 0.78 34.79
CA MET A 170 2.15 1.38 33.46
C MET A 170 3.47 1.27 32.72
N LYS A 171 4.59 1.41 33.43
CA LYS A 171 5.92 1.20 32.84
C LYS A 171 6.12 -0.24 32.35
N LEU A 172 5.70 -1.22 33.15
CA LEU A 172 5.83 -2.64 32.78
C LEU A 172 4.84 -3.07 31.69
N MET A 173 3.77 -2.30 31.42
CA MET A 173 2.78 -2.66 30.40
C MET A 173 3.41 -2.86 29.02
N VAL A 174 4.37 -2.03 28.61
CA VAL A 174 4.99 -2.17 27.29
C VAL A 174 5.70 -3.51 27.17
N LEU A 175 6.54 -3.86 28.15
CA LEU A 175 7.23 -5.14 28.19
C LEU A 175 6.25 -6.33 28.20
N LEU A 176 5.18 -6.24 29.00
CA LEU A 176 4.15 -7.28 29.06
C LEU A 176 3.44 -7.47 27.72
N THR A 177 3.14 -6.39 26.99
CA THR A 177 2.55 -6.51 25.65
C THR A 177 3.47 -7.16 24.64
N ILE A 178 4.79 -6.92 24.74
CA ILE A 178 5.78 -7.58 23.87
C ILE A 178 5.83 -9.07 24.18
N ILE A 179 5.91 -9.46 25.45
CA ILE A 179 5.97 -10.88 25.86
C ILE A 179 4.68 -11.60 25.45
N PHE A 180 3.52 -11.01 25.70
CA PHE A 180 2.23 -11.60 25.34
C PHE A 180 2.07 -11.72 23.82
N GLY A 181 2.45 -10.69 23.06
CA GLY A 181 2.42 -10.73 21.60
C GLY A 181 3.36 -11.79 21.01
N ALA A 182 4.55 -11.96 21.58
CA ALA A 182 5.52 -12.98 21.19
C ALA A 182 4.97 -14.39 21.43
N TYR A 183 4.39 -14.62 22.63
CA TYR A 183 3.79 -15.88 23.00
C TYR A 183 2.63 -16.25 22.06
N LEU A 184 1.71 -15.31 21.80
CA LEU A 184 0.62 -15.54 20.84
C LEU A 184 1.13 -15.79 19.41
N GLY A 185 2.16 -15.05 18.97
CA GLY A 185 2.76 -15.24 17.65
C GLY A 185 3.35 -16.64 17.47
N TYR A 186 4.05 -17.14 18.50
CA TYR A 186 4.60 -18.49 18.52
C TYR A 186 3.52 -19.57 18.54
N LEU A 187 2.46 -19.40 19.35
CA LEU A 187 1.34 -20.34 19.35
C LEU A 187 0.68 -20.44 17.96
N MET A 188 0.47 -19.31 17.28
CA MET A 188 -0.12 -19.31 15.95
C MET A 188 0.77 -19.96 14.90
N SER A 189 2.10 -19.91 15.07
CA SER A 189 3.02 -20.52 14.13
C SER A 189 3.15 -22.03 14.30
N LEU A 190 2.90 -22.55 15.51
CA LEU A 190 2.86 -23.98 15.81
C LEU A 190 1.60 -24.69 15.32
N ILE A 191 0.57 -23.95 14.87
CA ILE A 191 -0.64 -24.56 14.31
C ILE A 191 -0.24 -25.32 13.05
N SER A 192 -0.11 -26.62 13.19
CA SER A 192 0.29 -27.53 12.13
C SER A 192 -0.90 -27.84 11.21
N PHE A 193 -0.59 -28.35 10.02
CA PHE A 193 -1.58 -28.82 9.04
C PHE A 193 -2.53 -29.91 9.57
N SER A 194 -2.22 -30.55 10.71
CA SER A 194 -3.09 -31.58 11.30
C SER A 194 -4.34 -31.02 12.00
N GLU A 195 -4.40 -29.72 12.29
CA GLU A 195 -5.60 -29.06 12.83
C GLU A 195 -6.53 -28.55 11.71
N SER A 196 -6.89 -29.45 10.79
CA SER A 196 -7.66 -29.13 9.58
C SER A 196 -9.09 -28.58 9.83
N SER A 197 -9.62 -28.70 11.04
CA SER A 197 -11.06 -28.47 11.29
C SER A 197 -11.47 -27.04 11.67
N ASN A 198 -10.58 -26.19 12.20
CA ASN A 198 -10.98 -24.88 12.73
C ASN A 198 -10.79 -23.72 11.74
N ILE A 199 -9.77 -23.76 10.87
CA ILE A 199 -9.58 -22.74 9.83
C ILE A 199 -10.71 -22.80 8.79
N LEU A 200 -11.15 -24.00 8.42
CA LEU A 200 -12.27 -24.18 7.49
C LEU A 200 -13.59 -23.61 8.05
N LYS A 201 -13.84 -23.72 9.37
CA LYS A 201 -15.04 -23.14 10.01
C LYS A 201 -15.08 -21.61 9.92
N PHE A 202 -13.92 -20.96 10.04
CA PHE A 202 -13.79 -19.50 9.95
C PHE A 202 -13.25 -19.02 8.61
N TYR A 203 -13.39 -19.81 7.54
CA TYR A 203 -12.81 -19.48 6.24
C TYR A 203 -13.31 -18.14 5.69
N ASN A 204 -14.60 -17.84 5.82
CA ASN A 204 -15.15 -16.56 5.35
C ASN A 204 -14.54 -15.37 6.10
N PHE A 205 -14.33 -15.51 7.41
CA PHE A 205 -13.73 -14.46 8.22
C PHE A 205 -12.23 -14.31 7.94
N SER A 206 -11.50 -15.42 7.81
CA SER A 206 -10.07 -15.38 7.47
C SER A 206 -9.83 -14.84 6.07
N PHE A 207 -10.70 -15.16 5.10
CA PHE A 207 -10.67 -14.61 3.75
C PHE A 207 -10.95 -13.10 3.75
N TYR A 208 -11.93 -12.63 4.54
CA TYR A 208 -12.22 -11.20 4.67
C TYR A 208 -11.05 -10.40 5.28
N VAL A 209 -10.36 -10.97 6.27
CA VAL A 209 -9.17 -10.33 6.87
C VAL A 209 -7.98 -10.37 5.90
N SER A 210 -7.78 -11.48 5.18
CA SER A 210 -6.67 -11.62 4.24
C SER A 210 -6.81 -10.74 2.99
N SER A 211 -8.03 -10.47 2.53
CA SER A 211 -8.31 -9.55 1.42
C SER A 211 -8.26 -8.06 1.82
N ILE A 212 -7.67 -7.73 2.98
CA ILE A 212 -7.57 -6.38 3.53
C ILE A 212 -8.97 -5.75 3.63
N TRP A 213 -9.88 -6.40 4.38
CA TRP A 213 -11.28 -5.97 4.58
C TRP A 213 -12.02 -5.69 3.26
N ASN A 214 -11.67 -6.39 2.18
CA ASN A 214 -12.17 -6.15 0.82
C ASN A 214 -12.02 -4.69 0.34
N LEU A 215 -11.08 -3.90 0.90
CA LEU A 215 -10.88 -2.49 0.54
C LEU A 215 -10.46 -2.33 -0.92
N ASN A 216 -9.68 -3.27 -1.46
CA ASN A 216 -9.30 -3.26 -2.87
C ASN A 216 -10.52 -3.35 -3.79
N PHE A 217 -11.50 -4.20 -3.45
CA PHE A 217 -12.73 -4.34 -4.24
C PHE A 217 -13.66 -3.14 -4.07
N LEU A 218 -13.79 -2.60 -2.85
CA LEU A 218 -14.61 -1.41 -2.60
C LEU A 218 -14.06 -0.17 -3.34
N SER A 219 -12.74 0.04 -3.31
CA SER A 219 -12.10 1.18 -3.98
C SER A 219 -12.09 1.04 -5.50
N THR A 220 -11.82 -0.16 -6.04
CA THR A 220 -11.79 -0.36 -7.49
C THR A 220 -13.19 -0.44 -8.07
N PHE A 221 -13.99 -1.46 -7.72
CA PHE A 221 -15.29 -1.68 -8.34
C PHE A 221 -16.33 -0.65 -7.94
N GLY A 222 -16.34 -0.20 -6.67
CA GLY A 222 -17.33 0.78 -6.21
C GLY A 222 -17.13 2.14 -6.85
N VAL A 223 -15.91 2.68 -6.83
CA VAL A 223 -15.64 4.06 -7.29
C VAL A 223 -15.53 4.14 -8.81
N THR A 224 -14.75 3.25 -9.44
CA THR A 224 -14.49 3.38 -10.89
C THR A 224 -15.73 3.13 -11.75
N TYR A 225 -16.61 2.22 -11.32
CA TYR A 225 -17.80 1.85 -12.10
C TYR A 225 -18.72 3.04 -12.37
N TYR A 226 -19.00 3.88 -11.36
CA TYR A 226 -19.87 5.04 -11.54
C TYR A 226 -19.27 6.10 -12.47
N PHE A 227 -17.96 6.38 -12.35
CA PHE A 227 -17.29 7.32 -13.23
C PHE A 227 -17.22 6.81 -14.68
N LEU A 228 -16.98 5.51 -14.88
CA LEU A 228 -16.96 4.90 -16.21
C LEU A 228 -18.36 4.90 -16.86
N MET A 229 -19.40 4.52 -16.12
CA MET A 229 -20.79 4.55 -16.63
C MET A 229 -21.25 5.98 -16.97
N PHE A 230 -20.83 6.97 -16.18
CA PHE A 230 -21.10 8.37 -16.49
C PHE A 230 -20.35 8.81 -17.75
N GLY A 231 -19.08 8.42 -17.91
CA GLY A 231 -18.28 8.70 -19.10
C GLY A 231 -18.88 8.11 -20.38
N GLU A 232 -19.38 6.87 -20.34
CA GLU A 232 -20.03 6.22 -21.49
C GLU A 232 -21.31 6.95 -21.91
N LYS A 233 -22.15 7.33 -20.94
CA LYS A 233 -23.37 8.12 -21.20
C LYS A 233 -23.05 9.49 -21.76
N TYR A 234 -22.00 10.14 -21.26
CA TYR A 234 -21.55 11.43 -21.76
C TYR A 234 -21.14 11.32 -23.24
N ASN A 235 -20.28 10.35 -23.58
CA ASN A 235 -19.81 10.15 -24.94
C ASN A 235 -20.96 9.81 -25.91
N SER A 236 -21.84 8.88 -25.54
CA SER A 236 -22.94 8.45 -26.41
C SER A 236 -24.02 9.52 -26.58
N ILE A 237 -24.41 10.22 -25.52
CA ILE A 237 -25.52 11.18 -25.58
C ILE A 237 -25.05 12.52 -26.12
N LEU A 238 -23.93 13.06 -25.61
CA LEU A 238 -23.51 14.41 -25.95
C LEU A 238 -22.63 14.42 -27.19
N ASP A 239 -21.52 13.69 -27.18
CA ASP A 239 -20.52 13.76 -28.25
C ASP A 239 -21.06 13.11 -29.52
N GLN A 240 -21.44 11.83 -29.46
CA GLN A 240 -21.98 11.11 -30.63
C GLN A 240 -23.45 11.44 -30.93
N GLY A 241 -24.22 11.90 -29.93
CA GLY A 241 -25.64 12.19 -30.09
C GLY A 241 -25.90 13.64 -30.48
N TRP A 242 -26.05 14.50 -29.47
CA TRP A 242 -26.48 15.89 -29.65
C TRP A 242 -25.51 16.71 -30.50
N SER A 243 -24.20 16.53 -30.33
CA SER A 243 -23.21 17.33 -31.05
C SER A 243 -23.21 17.02 -32.55
N GLU A 244 -23.31 15.74 -32.93
CA GLU A 244 -23.42 15.34 -34.34
C GLU A 244 -24.77 15.74 -34.93
N TYR A 245 -25.86 15.57 -34.16
CA TYR A 245 -27.20 15.98 -34.59
C TYR A 245 -27.26 17.49 -34.87
N VAL A 246 -26.80 18.34 -33.95
CA VAL A 246 -26.81 19.80 -34.14
C VAL A 246 -25.81 20.23 -35.20
N GLY A 247 -24.67 19.54 -35.29
CA GLY A 247 -23.59 19.84 -36.22
C GLY A 247 -23.84 19.28 -37.62
N SER A 248 -22.98 18.34 -38.01
CA SER A 248 -22.84 17.90 -39.40
C SER A 248 -24.07 17.20 -39.97
N LEU A 249 -24.76 16.36 -39.18
CA LEU A 249 -25.87 15.56 -39.68
C LEU A 249 -27.09 16.41 -40.07
N ASN A 250 -27.51 17.34 -39.21
CA ASN A 250 -28.66 18.16 -39.53
C ASN A 250 -28.34 19.19 -40.62
N ILE A 251 -27.12 19.76 -40.65
CA ILE A 251 -26.69 20.63 -41.75
C ILE A 251 -26.71 19.88 -43.08
N PHE A 252 -26.17 18.66 -43.12
CA PHE A 252 -26.18 17.84 -44.34
C PHE A 252 -27.62 17.57 -44.81
N ASN A 253 -28.50 17.14 -43.89
CA ASN A 253 -29.89 16.84 -44.21
C ASN A 253 -30.68 18.09 -44.67
N LEU A 254 -30.42 19.25 -44.06
CA LEU A 254 -31.03 20.52 -44.47
C LEU A 254 -30.58 20.91 -45.87
N VAL A 255 -29.27 20.89 -46.14
CA VAL A 255 -28.74 21.22 -47.48
C VAL A 255 -29.24 20.23 -48.53
N SER A 256 -29.28 18.92 -48.24
CA SER A 256 -29.82 17.93 -49.18
C SER A 256 -31.30 18.16 -49.47
N ASN A 257 -32.10 18.50 -48.45
CA ASN A 257 -33.52 18.74 -48.64
C ASN A 257 -33.78 20.01 -49.44
N GLU A 258 -33.10 21.11 -49.11
CA GLU A 258 -33.22 22.37 -49.84
C GLU A 258 -32.75 22.25 -51.29
N THR A 259 -31.62 21.57 -51.53
CA THR A 259 -31.15 21.33 -52.91
C THR A 259 -32.12 20.45 -53.69
N SER A 260 -32.71 19.42 -53.08
CA SER A 260 -33.74 18.60 -53.74
C SER A 260 -35.00 19.40 -54.06
N TYR A 261 -35.39 20.35 -53.21
CA TYR A 261 -36.53 21.23 -53.43
C TYR A 261 -36.24 22.24 -54.55
N LEU A 262 -35.07 22.88 -54.53
CA LEU A 262 -34.60 23.77 -55.60
C LEU A 262 -34.53 23.04 -56.94
N GLN A 263 -34.03 21.80 -56.96
CA GLN A 263 -34.00 20.98 -58.17
C GLN A 263 -35.42 20.80 -58.72
N LYS A 264 -36.40 20.44 -57.89
CA LYS A 264 -37.80 20.29 -58.32
C LYS A 264 -38.40 21.60 -58.86
N LEU A 265 -38.10 22.75 -58.25
CA LEU A 265 -38.52 24.07 -58.76
C LEU A 265 -37.95 24.35 -60.15
N MET A 266 -36.66 24.05 -60.36
CA MET A 266 -36.00 24.25 -61.66
C MET A 266 -36.58 23.32 -62.74
N TYR A 267 -36.88 22.05 -62.44
CA TYR A 267 -37.39 21.13 -63.46
C TYR A 267 -38.80 21.48 -63.97
N ASN A 268 -39.65 22.12 -63.18
CA ASN A 268 -41.08 22.23 -63.52
C ASN A 268 -41.43 23.36 -64.50
N ASN A 269 -40.64 24.43 -64.63
CA ASN A 269 -41.09 25.62 -65.39
C ASN A 269 -40.06 26.17 -66.40
N ILE A 270 -39.95 25.56 -67.58
CA ILE A 270 -39.24 26.13 -68.76
C ILE A 270 -39.73 27.56 -69.07
N LYS A 271 -41.05 27.82 -68.90
CA LYS A 271 -41.64 29.15 -69.10
C LYS A 271 -41.05 30.22 -68.16
N PHE A 272 -40.75 29.87 -66.92
CA PHE A 272 -40.14 30.81 -65.97
C PHE A 272 -38.70 31.15 -66.37
N PHE A 273 -37.92 30.18 -66.86
CA PHE A 273 -36.56 30.45 -67.35
C PHE A 273 -36.54 31.39 -68.56
N LEU A 274 -37.46 31.19 -69.51
CA LEU A 274 -37.60 32.08 -70.66
C LEU A 274 -37.97 33.51 -70.24
N PHE A 275 -38.87 33.65 -69.27
CA PHE A 275 -39.24 34.94 -68.71
C PHE A 275 -38.05 35.63 -68.02
N LEU A 276 -37.26 34.91 -67.22
CA LEU A 276 -36.04 35.44 -66.59
C LEU A 276 -35.00 35.89 -67.62
N PHE A 277 -34.82 35.13 -68.70
CA PHE A 277 -33.89 35.49 -69.77
C PHE A 277 -34.29 36.78 -70.49
N LEU A 278 -35.59 36.97 -70.75
CA LEU A 278 -36.11 38.22 -71.32
C LEU A 278 -35.87 39.41 -70.39
N VAL A 279 -36.13 39.26 -69.09
CA VAL A 279 -35.85 40.32 -68.10
C VAL A 279 -34.36 40.68 -68.10
N TRP A 280 -33.47 39.69 -68.19
CA TRP A 280 -32.02 39.93 -68.24
C TRP A 280 -31.60 40.72 -69.50
N ILE A 281 -32.18 40.41 -70.66
CA ILE A 281 -31.94 41.18 -71.89
C ILE A 281 -32.39 42.63 -71.71
N CYS A 282 -33.56 42.87 -71.13
CA CYS A 282 -34.04 44.22 -70.88
C CYS A 282 -33.10 45.02 -69.97
N VAL A 283 -32.53 44.38 -68.93
CA VAL A 283 -31.54 44.99 -68.02
C VAL A 283 -30.18 45.22 -68.69
N LEU A 284 -29.82 44.49 -69.74
CA LEU A 284 -28.59 44.76 -70.48
C LEU A 284 -28.70 45.95 -71.42
N PHE A 285 -29.90 46.21 -71.94
CA PHE A 285 -30.17 47.32 -72.85
C PHE A 285 -30.50 48.65 -72.14
N PHE A 286 -30.78 48.62 -70.83
CA PHE A 286 -30.99 49.78 -69.97
C PHE A 286 -29.89 49.90 -68.92
#